data_AF-A0A8J3WLR9-F1
#
_entry.id   AF-A0A8J3WLR9-F1
#
_cell.length_a   1.000
_cell.length_b   1.000
_cell.length_c   1.000
_cell.angle_alpha   90.00
_cell.angle_beta   90.00
_cell.angle_gamma   90.00
#
_symmetry.space_group_name_H-M   'P 1'
#
loop_
_entity.id
_entity.type
_entity.pdbx_description
1 polymer ?
#
loop_
_entity_poly.entity_id
_entity_poly.type
_entity_poly.pdbx_seq_one_letter_code
_entity_poly.pdbx_strand_id
1 'polypeptide(L)'
;MLLGMAASDPAPVTLILGDEELLADRAVGEVVAAARAADPAAEVHDLLGGKVETGELTRLASPSLFGDRSVVVIRSAQDLVKEVITEIVSYAAHPAEETVLVLVHPGGVKGKALVDGVKKAGARVVTVTKLTKPAERLAFVKAELKRLGRTVSADAAAALLDAVGSDLRELAAACSQLAFDTPGKAIDEAAVARYHRGRAEVSGFTIADSVVEGRLGDALEQLRWALSTGTAPVLLVSALARSLRSLAKVGGAPRNLRGGQLASHLGMPPWQVTRVQNQLNGWGPDGIARALQAVASADEQVKGGGADPAYALERTIQTIVASRTGR
;
A
#
# COMPACT_ATOMS: atom_id res chain seq x y z
N MET A 1 12.70 3.57 -13.03
CA MET A 1 13.04 4.29 -14.26
C MET A 1 11.85 5.15 -14.63
N LEU A 2 11.90 6.45 -14.34
CA LEU A 2 11.00 7.43 -14.94
C LEU A 2 11.86 8.19 -15.94
N LEU A 3 11.69 7.87 -17.22
CA LEU A 3 12.25 8.65 -18.32
C LEU A 3 11.54 10.00 -18.32
N GLY A 4 12.32 11.07 -18.40
CA GLY A 4 11.79 12.40 -18.66
C GLY A 4 10.99 12.37 -19.96
N MET A 5 9.81 12.96 -19.92
CA MET A 5 9.12 13.36 -21.14
C MET A 5 9.07 14.88 -21.13
N ALA A 6 9.89 15.45 -22.01
CA ALA A 6 9.66 16.79 -22.54
C ALA A 6 8.28 16.85 -23.21
N ALA A 7 7.72 18.05 -23.32
CA ALA A 7 6.42 18.38 -23.90
C ALA A 7 6.16 17.70 -25.26
N SER A 8 5.68 16.46 -25.24
CA SER A 8 5.17 15.75 -26.40
C SER A 8 3.66 15.60 -26.24
N ASP A 9 2.93 15.74 -27.34
CA ASP A 9 1.48 15.52 -27.38
C ASP A 9 1.14 14.15 -26.76
N PRO A 10 0.18 14.04 -25.82
CA PRO A 10 -0.22 12.75 -25.27
C PRO A 10 -0.72 11.80 -26.37
N ALA A 11 -0.53 10.51 -26.17
CA ALA A 11 -1.07 9.49 -27.07
C ALA A 11 -2.61 9.60 -27.10
N PRO A 12 -3.26 9.51 -28.29
CA PRO A 12 -4.71 9.68 -28.42
C PRO A 12 -5.53 8.72 -27.55
N VAL A 13 -5.01 7.50 -27.34
CA VAL A 13 -5.60 6.52 -26.41
C VAL A 13 -4.51 5.99 -25.47
N THR A 14 -4.73 6.16 -24.17
CA THR A 14 -3.86 5.62 -23.12
C THR A 14 -4.64 4.65 -22.22
N LEU A 15 -4.16 3.42 -22.09
CA LEU A 15 -4.66 2.42 -21.14
C LEU A 15 -3.73 2.35 -19.93
N ILE A 16 -4.24 2.75 -18.78
CA ILE A 16 -3.60 2.56 -17.47
C ILE A 16 -4.08 1.22 -16.92
N LEU A 17 -3.16 0.27 -16.77
CA LEU A 17 -3.46 -1.12 -16.40
C LEU A 17 -2.80 -1.50 -15.07
N GLY A 18 -3.60 -1.74 -14.04
CA GLY A 18 -3.18 -2.31 -12.77
C GLY A 18 -3.91 -1.72 -11.56
N ASP A 19 -3.73 -2.34 -10.41
CA ASP A 19 -4.59 -2.23 -9.22
C ASP A 19 -4.05 -1.26 -8.14
N GLU A 20 -2.96 -0.55 -8.42
CA GLU A 20 -2.40 0.46 -7.51
C GLU A 20 -2.99 1.85 -7.78
N GLU A 21 -4.03 2.21 -7.03
CA GLU A 21 -4.85 3.41 -7.29
C GLU A 21 -4.05 4.72 -7.29
N LEU A 22 -3.09 4.90 -6.35
CA LEU A 22 -2.29 6.12 -6.31
C LEU A 22 -1.47 6.30 -7.60
N LEU A 23 -0.88 5.21 -8.09
CA LEU A 23 -0.06 5.25 -9.30
C LEU A 23 -0.95 5.42 -10.55
N ALA A 24 -2.13 4.82 -10.55
CA ALA A 24 -3.13 5.03 -11.60
C ALA A 24 -3.57 6.51 -11.68
N ASP A 25 -3.92 7.12 -10.55
CA ASP A 25 -4.31 8.53 -10.47
C ASP A 25 -3.20 9.46 -10.97
N ARG A 26 -1.94 9.16 -10.63
CA ARG A 26 -0.79 9.93 -11.11
C ARG A 26 -0.60 9.80 -12.61
N ALA A 27 -0.72 8.59 -13.16
CA ALA A 27 -0.63 8.37 -14.59
C ALA A 27 -1.76 9.11 -15.35
N VAL A 28 -2.98 9.14 -14.81
CA VAL A 28 -4.07 9.96 -15.35
C VAL A 28 -3.67 11.44 -15.31
N GLY A 29 -3.21 11.93 -14.16
CA GLY A 29 -2.79 13.31 -13.99
C GLY A 29 -1.68 13.73 -14.95
N GLU A 30 -0.70 12.86 -15.23
CA GLU A 30 0.36 13.10 -16.20
C GLU A 30 -0.19 13.25 -17.63
N VAL A 31 -1.13 12.40 -18.04
CA VAL A 31 -1.75 12.50 -19.37
C VAL A 31 -2.60 13.76 -19.49
N VAL A 32 -3.41 14.08 -18.48
CA VAL A 32 -4.24 15.30 -18.45
C VAL A 32 -3.36 16.55 -18.45
N ALA A 33 -2.26 16.56 -17.68
CA ALA A 33 -1.32 17.68 -17.66
C ALA A 33 -0.62 17.85 -19.01
N ALA A 34 -0.25 16.76 -19.69
CA ALA A 34 0.32 16.81 -21.03
C ALA A 34 -0.67 17.36 -22.05
N ALA A 35 -1.94 16.94 -21.99
CA ALA A 35 -3.00 17.47 -22.85
C ALA A 35 -3.21 18.98 -22.64
N ARG A 36 -3.28 19.43 -21.37
CA ARG A 36 -3.42 20.86 -21.02
C ARG A 36 -2.20 21.70 -21.34
N ALA A 37 -1.01 21.10 -21.41
CA ALA A 37 0.20 21.79 -21.84
C ALA A 37 0.19 22.05 -23.36
N ALA A 38 -0.43 21.15 -24.14
CA ALA A 38 -0.61 21.33 -25.58
C ALA A 38 -1.77 22.28 -25.89
N ASP A 39 -2.88 22.18 -25.13
CA ASP A 39 -4.04 23.06 -25.22
C ASP A 39 -4.56 23.43 -23.81
N PRO A 40 -4.29 24.64 -23.32
CA PRO A 40 -4.76 25.10 -22.00
C PRO A 40 -6.28 25.13 -21.82
N ALA A 41 -7.04 25.22 -22.90
CA ALA A 41 -8.50 25.27 -22.89
C ALA A 41 -9.15 23.87 -22.84
N ALA A 42 -8.35 22.81 -22.93
CA ALA A 42 -8.85 21.44 -23.02
C ALA A 42 -9.86 21.09 -21.90
N GLU A 43 -11.05 20.66 -22.30
CA GLU A 43 -12.10 20.19 -21.39
C GLU A 43 -11.77 18.78 -20.89
N VAL A 44 -11.96 18.54 -19.59
CA VAL A 44 -11.69 17.23 -18.98
C VAL A 44 -13.00 16.63 -18.48
N HIS A 45 -13.36 15.48 -19.04
CA HIS A 45 -14.51 14.68 -18.63
C HIS A 45 -14.02 13.46 -17.84
N ASP A 46 -14.34 13.38 -16.56
CA ASP A 46 -13.96 12.25 -15.69
C ASP A 46 -15.20 11.39 -15.37
N LEU A 47 -15.25 10.20 -15.97
CA LEU A 47 -16.38 9.28 -15.94
C LEU A 47 -16.05 8.01 -15.16
N LEU A 48 -17.07 7.43 -14.53
CA LEU A 48 -16.99 6.10 -13.92
C LEU A 48 -17.58 5.07 -14.88
N GLY A 49 -16.84 4.00 -15.18
CA GLY A 49 -17.20 3.00 -16.19
C GLY A 49 -18.61 2.42 -16.03
N GLY A 50 -19.05 2.13 -14.80
CA GLY A 50 -20.41 1.65 -14.53
C GLY A 50 -21.53 2.68 -14.74
N LYS A 51 -21.19 3.94 -15.02
CA LYS A 51 -22.13 5.03 -15.31
C LYS A 51 -22.04 5.53 -16.76
N VAL A 52 -21.14 4.97 -17.57
CA VAL A 52 -20.99 5.39 -18.97
C VAL A 52 -22.08 4.75 -19.80
N GLU A 53 -22.80 5.57 -20.57
CA GLU A 53 -23.85 5.14 -21.48
C GLU A 53 -23.32 4.96 -22.91
N THR A 54 -23.96 4.09 -23.69
CA THR A 54 -23.63 3.92 -25.11
C THR A 54 -23.88 5.22 -25.88
N GLY A 55 -22.92 5.65 -26.69
CA GLY A 55 -22.93 6.90 -27.44
C GLY A 55 -22.35 8.09 -26.66
N GLU A 56 -22.09 7.95 -25.35
CA GLU A 56 -21.54 9.04 -24.54
C GLU A 56 -20.11 9.41 -24.97
N LEU A 57 -19.27 8.42 -25.29
CA LEU A 57 -17.93 8.69 -25.83
C LEU A 57 -18.02 9.41 -27.17
N THR A 58 -18.88 8.95 -28.07
CA THR A 58 -19.09 9.60 -29.38
C THR A 58 -19.52 11.07 -29.22
N ARG A 59 -20.39 11.35 -28.25
CA ARG A 59 -20.82 12.72 -27.92
C ARG A 59 -19.67 13.58 -27.40
N LEU A 60 -18.84 13.04 -26.50
CA LEU A 60 -17.71 13.76 -25.89
C LEU A 60 -16.49 13.90 -26.82
N ALA A 61 -16.36 13.01 -27.80
CA ALA A 61 -15.33 13.06 -28.85
C ALA A 61 -15.77 13.85 -30.09
N SER A 62 -17.00 14.41 -30.08
CA SER A 62 -17.47 15.25 -31.16
C SER A 62 -16.71 16.59 -31.17
N PRO A 63 -16.34 17.14 -32.34
CA PRO A 63 -15.59 18.39 -32.41
C PRO A 63 -16.28 19.54 -31.65
N SER A 64 -15.52 20.25 -30.81
CA SER A 64 -15.99 21.46 -30.15
C SER A 64 -16.17 22.60 -31.17
N LEU A 65 -17.23 23.40 -31.01
CA LEU A 65 -17.44 24.62 -31.80
C LEU A 65 -16.38 25.69 -31.53
N PHE A 66 -15.70 25.61 -30.38
CA PHE A 66 -14.65 26.53 -29.97
C PHE A 66 -13.25 26.02 -30.30
N GLY A 67 -13.13 24.81 -30.85
CA GLY A 67 -11.86 24.20 -31.22
C GLY A 67 -11.06 23.62 -30.05
N ASP A 68 -11.64 23.60 -28.84
CA ASP A 68 -10.97 23.08 -27.64
C ASP A 68 -10.85 21.55 -27.69
N ARG A 69 -9.70 21.04 -27.27
CA ARG A 69 -9.46 19.60 -27.12
C ARG A 69 -10.30 18.99 -26.00
N SER A 70 -10.75 17.76 -26.19
CA SER A 70 -11.48 16.99 -25.17
C SER A 70 -10.58 15.92 -24.56
N VAL A 71 -10.55 15.81 -23.24
CA VAL A 71 -9.85 14.75 -22.51
C VAL A 71 -10.88 13.91 -21.76
N VAL A 72 -11.12 12.70 -22.24
CA VAL A 72 -12.09 11.77 -21.64
C VAL A 72 -11.35 10.75 -20.80
N VAL A 73 -11.55 10.78 -19.49
CA VAL A 73 -11.02 9.80 -18.54
C VAL A 73 -12.15 8.86 -18.13
N ILE A 74 -11.99 7.55 -18.34
CA ILE A 74 -12.91 6.53 -17.87
C ILE A 74 -12.23 5.70 -16.80
N ARG A 75 -12.64 5.93 -15.56
CA ARG A 75 -12.21 5.17 -14.37
C ARG A 75 -13.01 3.89 -14.23
N SER A 76 -12.45 2.90 -13.54
CA SER A 76 -13.11 1.61 -13.33
C SER A 76 -13.62 1.01 -14.64
N ALA A 77 -12.80 1.03 -15.69
CA ALA A 77 -13.18 0.63 -17.05
C ALA A 77 -13.59 -0.85 -17.15
N GLN A 78 -13.25 -1.68 -16.16
CA GLN A 78 -13.76 -3.05 -16.03
C GLN A 78 -15.28 -3.13 -15.81
N ASP A 79 -15.90 -2.04 -15.36
CA ASP A 79 -17.33 -1.95 -15.07
C ASP A 79 -18.16 -1.47 -16.28
N LEU A 80 -17.50 -1.17 -17.41
CA LEU A 80 -18.17 -0.84 -18.67
C LEU A 80 -19.02 -2.01 -19.17
N VAL A 81 -20.22 -1.70 -19.67
CA VAL A 81 -21.09 -2.69 -20.31
C VAL A 81 -20.55 -3.07 -21.70
N LYS A 82 -20.99 -4.21 -22.23
CA LYS A 82 -20.42 -4.82 -23.44
C LYS A 82 -20.55 -3.93 -24.68
N GLU A 83 -21.68 -3.22 -24.78
CA GLU A 83 -22.00 -2.30 -25.87
C GLU A 83 -21.01 -1.13 -25.89
N VAL A 84 -20.78 -0.52 -24.73
CA VAL A 84 -19.82 0.58 -24.55
C VAL A 84 -18.37 0.11 -24.77
N ILE A 85 -18.01 -1.10 -24.34
CA ILE A 85 -16.69 -1.69 -24.66
C ILE A 85 -16.50 -1.78 -26.17
N THR A 86 -17.53 -2.22 -26.90
CA THR A 86 -17.47 -2.35 -28.37
C THR A 86 -17.29 -0.98 -29.03
N GLU A 87 -18.01 0.04 -28.57
CA GLU A 87 -17.86 1.43 -29.01
C GLU A 87 -16.44 1.96 -28.76
N ILE A 88 -15.91 1.80 -27.54
CA ILE A 88 -14.55 2.28 -27.18
C ILE A 88 -13.47 1.57 -28.01
N VAL A 89 -13.58 0.26 -28.23
CA VAL A 89 -12.60 -0.48 -29.04
C VAL A 89 -12.67 -0.04 -30.51
N SER A 90 -13.87 0.23 -31.03
CA SER A 90 -14.07 0.79 -32.37
C SER A 90 -13.44 2.19 -32.48
N TYR A 91 -13.71 3.06 -31.50
CA TYR A 91 -13.13 4.39 -31.42
C TYR A 91 -11.59 4.33 -31.36
N ALA A 92 -11.03 3.44 -30.55
CA ALA A 92 -9.59 3.35 -30.36
C ALA A 92 -8.82 2.99 -31.65
N ALA A 93 -9.47 2.37 -32.63
CA ALA A 93 -8.86 2.09 -33.93
C ALA A 93 -8.72 3.34 -34.82
N HIS A 94 -9.58 4.35 -34.61
CA HIS A 94 -9.61 5.60 -35.37
C HIS A 94 -9.97 6.77 -34.43
N PRO A 95 -9.09 7.12 -33.47
CA PRO A 95 -9.38 8.15 -32.49
C PRO A 95 -9.46 9.53 -33.16
N ALA A 96 -10.32 10.41 -32.65
CA ALA A 96 -10.38 11.80 -33.11
C ALA A 96 -9.10 12.55 -32.70
N GLU A 97 -8.57 13.38 -33.60
CA GLU A 97 -7.30 14.11 -33.38
C GLU A 97 -7.38 15.06 -32.17
N GLU A 98 -8.55 15.66 -31.95
CA GLU A 98 -8.79 16.61 -30.85
C GLU A 98 -9.33 15.94 -29.58
N THR A 99 -9.21 14.61 -29.43
CA THR A 99 -9.68 13.89 -28.24
C THR A 99 -8.65 12.91 -27.70
N VAL A 100 -8.30 13.08 -26.43
CA VAL A 100 -7.45 12.16 -25.67
C VAL A 100 -8.32 11.29 -24.78
N LEU A 101 -8.29 9.97 -25.03
CA LEU A 101 -9.00 8.98 -24.22
C LEU A 101 -8.04 8.31 -23.23
N VAL A 102 -8.38 8.34 -21.95
CA VAL A 102 -7.65 7.66 -20.87
C VAL A 102 -8.55 6.60 -20.23
N LEU A 103 -8.14 5.34 -20.29
CA LEU A 103 -8.87 4.21 -19.71
C LEU A 103 -8.10 3.70 -18.49
N VAL A 104 -8.75 3.63 -17.33
CA VAL A 104 -8.16 3.07 -16.11
C VAL A 104 -8.80 1.72 -15.81
N HIS A 105 -8.00 0.66 -15.86
CA HIS A 105 -8.44 -0.70 -15.65
C HIS A 105 -7.55 -1.39 -14.58
N PRO A 106 -8.10 -1.94 -13.48
CA PRO A 106 -7.32 -2.53 -12.40
C PRO A 106 -6.59 -3.83 -12.81
N GLY A 107 -7.01 -4.40 -13.94
CA GLY A 107 -6.54 -5.69 -14.42
C GLY A 107 -7.58 -6.78 -14.15
N GLY A 108 -7.18 -8.04 -14.31
CA GLY A 108 -8.08 -9.18 -14.12
C GLY A 108 -8.94 -9.52 -15.35
N VAL A 109 -9.96 -10.34 -15.11
CA VAL A 109 -10.78 -10.97 -16.18
C VAL A 109 -11.98 -10.12 -16.58
N LYS A 110 -12.60 -9.40 -15.63
CA LYS A 110 -13.72 -8.52 -15.90
C LYS A 110 -13.26 -7.40 -16.85
N GLY A 111 -14.01 -7.11 -17.91
CA GLY A 111 -13.64 -6.09 -18.90
C GLY A 111 -12.43 -6.45 -19.79
N LYS A 112 -11.90 -7.68 -19.74
CA LYS A 112 -10.71 -8.09 -20.51
C LYS A 112 -10.81 -7.82 -22.03
N ALA A 113 -12.01 -7.93 -22.60
CA ALA A 113 -12.25 -7.62 -24.02
C ALA A 113 -11.89 -6.16 -24.37
N LEU A 114 -12.12 -5.21 -23.46
CA LEU A 114 -11.69 -3.82 -23.61
C LEU A 114 -10.17 -3.73 -23.68
N VAL A 115 -9.48 -4.31 -22.69
CA VAL A 115 -8.02 -4.28 -22.57
C VAL A 115 -7.35 -4.88 -23.80
N ASP A 116 -7.80 -6.05 -24.26
CA ASP A 116 -7.24 -6.72 -25.43
C ASP A 116 -7.55 -5.93 -26.71
N GLY A 117 -8.79 -5.40 -26.83
CA GLY A 117 -9.24 -4.62 -27.98
C GLY A 117 -8.45 -3.33 -28.17
N VAL A 118 -8.31 -2.50 -27.13
CA VAL A 118 -7.60 -1.22 -27.23
C VAL A 118 -6.09 -1.41 -27.39
N LYS A 119 -5.51 -2.47 -26.82
CA LYS A 119 -4.11 -2.85 -27.09
C LYS A 119 -3.89 -3.20 -28.54
N LYS A 120 -4.79 -3.99 -29.13
CA LYS A 120 -4.74 -4.35 -30.56
C LYS A 120 -4.91 -3.12 -31.46
N ALA A 121 -5.69 -2.14 -31.01
CA ALA A 121 -5.87 -0.86 -31.68
C ALA A 121 -4.68 0.12 -31.52
N GLY A 122 -3.64 -0.24 -30.77
CA GLY A 122 -2.42 0.57 -30.63
C GLY A 122 -2.42 1.56 -29.46
N ALA A 123 -3.33 1.40 -28.48
CA ALA A 123 -3.33 2.24 -27.29
C ALA A 123 -1.99 2.17 -26.54
N ARG A 124 -1.52 3.32 -26.05
CA ARG A 124 -0.35 3.39 -25.16
C ARG A 124 -0.69 2.70 -23.85
N VAL A 125 0.08 1.69 -23.45
CA VAL A 125 -0.14 0.96 -22.19
C VAL A 125 0.80 1.48 -21.11
N VAL A 126 0.22 1.91 -19.98
CA VAL A 126 0.94 2.28 -18.76
C VAL A 126 0.60 1.24 -17.69
N THR A 127 1.56 0.39 -17.34
CA THR A 127 1.35 -0.64 -16.32
C THR A 127 1.65 -0.08 -14.92
N VAL A 128 0.67 -0.17 -14.02
CA VAL A 128 0.76 0.29 -12.63
C VAL A 128 0.61 -0.89 -11.68
N THR A 129 1.72 -1.47 -11.24
CA THR A 129 1.68 -2.67 -10.40
C THR A 129 1.69 -2.31 -8.92
N LYS A 130 0.84 -2.98 -8.13
CA LYS A 130 0.90 -2.92 -6.67
C LYS A 130 2.28 -3.26 -6.14
N LEU A 131 2.79 -2.40 -5.27
CA LEU A 131 4.07 -2.62 -4.61
C LEU A 131 3.84 -3.60 -3.45
N THR A 132 4.27 -4.84 -3.63
CA THR A 132 4.03 -5.92 -2.65
C THR A 132 5.24 -6.15 -1.75
N LYS A 133 6.45 -5.88 -2.27
CA LYS A 133 7.69 -6.14 -1.54
C LYS A 133 8.12 -4.91 -0.70
N PRO A 134 8.64 -5.11 0.51
CA PRO A 134 9.16 -4.01 1.33
C PRO A 134 10.23 -3.16 0.62
N ALA A 135 11.12 -3.78 -0.17
CA ALA A 135 12.15 -3.07 -0.92
C ALA A 135 11.55 -2.14 -2.00
N GLU A 136 10.45 -2.53 -2.63
CA GLU A 136 9.75 -1.71 -3.63
C GLU A 136 9.09 -0.50 -2.96
N ARG A 137 8.47 -0.69 -1.79
CA ARG A 137 7.89 0.41 -1.00
C ARG A 137 8.94 1.38 -0.47
N LEU A 138 10.08 0.86 0.00
CA LEU A 138 11.20 1.70 0.42
C LEU A 138 11.75 2.52 -0.76
N ALA A 139 11.85 1.92 -1.93
CA ALA A 139 12.25 2.63 -3.15
C ALA A 139 11.22 3.71 -3.54
N PHE A 140 9.92 3.43 -3.38
CA PHE A 140 8.85 4.41 -3.59
C PHE A 140 8.98 5.61 -2.64
N VAL A 141 9.14 5.39 -1.33
CA VAL A 141 9.34 6.48 -0.34
C VAL A 141 10.54 7.36 -0.71
N LYS A 142 11.66 6.74 -1.07
CA LYS A 142 12.86 7.48 -1.50
C LYS A 142 12.62 8.28 -2.77
N ALA A 143 11.91 7.71 -3.75
CA ALA A 143 11.55 8.40 -4.98
C ALA A 143 10.59 9.57 -4.73
N GLU A 144 9.65 9.40 -3.80
CA GLU A 144 8.65 10.39 -3.45
C GLU A 144 9.27 11.62 -2.77
N LEU A 145 10.12 11.41 -1.77
CA LEU A 145 10.85 12.50 -1.14
C LEU A 145 11.79 13.20 -2.13
N LYS A 146 12.42 12.44 -3.03
CA LYS A 146 13.24 13.02 -4.11
C LYS A 146 12.42 13.89 -5.06
N ARG A 147 11.20 13.46 -5.44
CA ARG A 147 10.26 14.23 -6.27
C ARG A 147 9.89 15.56 -5.61
N LEU A 148 9.81 15.57 -4.29
CA LEU A 148 9.57 16.75 -3.46
C LEU A 148 10.84 17.59 -3.19
N GLY A 149 11.96 17.29 -3.87
CA GLY A 149 13.22 18.01 -3.74
C GLY A 149 14.02 17.67 -2.47
N ARG A 150 13.61 16.63 -1.73
CA ARG A 150 14.24 16.22 -0.47
C ARG A 150 15.17 15.02 -0.66
N THR A 151 16.10 14.84 0.28
CA THR A 151 16.96 13.65 0.39
C THR A 151 16.66 12.92 1.69
N VAL A 152 16.73 11.59 1.71
CA VAL A 152 16.44 10.78 2.89
C VAL A 152 17.47 9.67 3.06
N SER A 153 17.88 9.37 4.29
CA SER A 153 18.75 8.21 4.57
C SER A 153 17.99 6.90 4.39
N ALA A 154 18.70 5.77 4.29
CA ALA A 154 18.04 4.46 4.21
C ALA A 154 17.25 4.16 5.49
N ASP A 155 17.80 4.50 6.64
CA ASP A 155 17.21 4.25 7.96
C ASP A 155 15.99 5.15 8.20
N ALA A 156 16.04 6.43 7.83
CA ALA A 156 14.88 7.33 7.92
C ALA A 156 13.72 6.90 7.01
N ALA A 157 14.04 6.43 5.78
CA ALA A 157 13.02 5.91 4.87
C ALA A 157 12.40 4.59 5.38
N ALA A 158 13.20 3.74 6.04
CA ALA A 158 12.71 2.52 6.67
C ALA A 158 11.84 2.84 7.88
N ALA A 159 12.27 3.78 8.74
CA ALA A 159 11.50 4.25 9.88
C ALA A 159 10.16 4.87 9.45
N LEU A 160 10.13 5.60 8.33
CA LEU A 160 8.89 6.15 7.80
C LEU A 160 7.94 5.04 7.30
N LEU A 161 8.48 4.04 6.62
CA LEU A 161 7.70 2.88 6.18
C LEU A 161 7.13 2.10 7.37
N ASP A 162 7.92 1.90 8.41
CA ASP A 162 7.47 1.24 9.65
C ASP A 162 6.44 2.08 10.40
N ALA A 163 6.58 3.41 10.38
CA ALA A 163 5.69 4.35 11.07
C ALA A 163 4.38 4.63 10.31
N VAL A 164 4.30 4.42 9.00
CA VAL A 164 3.08 4.73 8.22
C VAL A 164 2.41 3.46 7.71
N GLY A 165 3.17 2.38 7.48
CA GLY A 165 2.65 1.11 6.99
C GLY A 165 2.79 0.96 5.47
N SER A 166 1.93 0.15 4.87
CA SER A 166 2.10 -0.32 3.48
C SER A 166 1.26 0.39 2.43
N ASP A 167 0.34 1.26 2.83
CA ASP A 167 -0.52 2.01 1.91
C ASP A 167 0.26 3.12 1.21
N LEU A 168 0.24 3.15 -0.13
CA LEU A 168 1.05 4.11 -0.88
C LEU A 168 0.51 5.54 -0.77
N ARG A 169 -0.81 5.72 -0.64
CA ARG A 169 -1.42 7.05 -0.53
C ARG A 169 -1.05 7.68 0.79
N GLU A 170 -1.09 6.92 1.87
CA GLU A 170 -0.61 7.35 3.19
C GLU A 170 0.90 7.64 3.19
N LEU A 171 1.71 6.76 2.60
CA LEU A 171 3.15 6.99 2.47
C LEU A 171 3.46 8.27 1.67
N ALA A 172 2.75 8.53 0.58
CA ALA A 172 2.93 9.74 -0.21
C ALA A 172 2.50 11.01 0.55
N ALA A 173 1.40 10.93 1.31
CA ALA A 173 0.95 12.02 2.17
C ALA A 173 1.98 12.31 3.28
N ALA A 174 2.51 11.27 3.92
CA ALA A 174 3.56 11.41 4.94
C ALA A 174 4.86 12.00 4.37
N CYS A 175 5.27 11.57 3.16
CA CYS A 175 6.41 12.18 2.47
C CYS A 175 6.18 13.67 2.18
N SER A 176 4.97 14.03 1.74
CA SER A 176 4.59 15.43 1.46
C SER A 176 4.59 16.28 2.73
N GLN A 177 4.07 15.74 3.82
CA GLN A 177 4.09 16.39 5.13
C GLN A 177 5.52 16.60 5.62
N LEU A 178 6.36 15.55 5.63
CA LEU A 178 7.76 15.67 6.05
C LEU A 178 8.54 16.67 5.20
N ALA A 179 8.29 16.67 3.89
CA ALA A 179 8.90 17.63 2.99
C ALA A 179 8.42 19.07 3.27
N PHE A 180 7.23 19.29 3.80
CA PHE A 180 6.74 20.63 4.13
C PHE A 180 7.22 21.07 5.53
N ASP A 181 7.08 20.20 6.52
CA ASP A 181 7.30 20.49 7.94
C ASP A 181 8.78 20.44 8.37
N THR A 182 9.66 19.84 7.56
CA THR A 182 11.09 19.73 7.87
C THR A 182 11.88 20.82 7.14
N PRO A 183 12.51 21.77 7.87
CA PRO A 183 13.39 22.75 7.26
C PRO A 183 14.67 22.07 6.74
N GLY A 184 15.13 22.50 5.56
CA GLY A 184 16.34 21.97 4.93
C GLY A 184 16.09 20.77 4.00
N LYS A 185 17.13 20.38 3.26
CA LYS A 185 16.99 19.40 2.15
C LYS A 185 16.91 17.95 2.63
N ALA A 186 17.53 17.63 3.76
CA ALA A 186 17.63 16.27 4.28
C ALA A 186 16.55 15.96 5.30
N ILE A 187 15.89 14.80 5.14
CA ILE A 187 14.99 14.19 6.10
C ILE A 187 15.77 13.09 6.83
N ASP A 188 15.96 13.27 8.14
CA ASP A 188 16.63 12.32 9.01
C ASP A 188 15.61 11.55 9.88
N GLU A 189 16.11 10.56 10.64
CA GLU A 189 15.28 9.76 11.53
C GLU A 189 14.62 10.59 12.63
N ALA A 190 15.26 11.68 13.06
CA ALA A 190 14.73 12.57 14.09
C ALA A 190 13.49 13.33 13.58
N ALA A 191 13.51 13.80 12.33
CA ALA A 191 12.36 14.42 11.67
C ALA A 191 11.21 13.43 11.49
N VAL A 192 11.51 12.22 11.01
CA VAL A 192 10.51 11.14 10.90
C VAL A 192 9.88 10.84 12.25
N ALA A 193 10.72 10.65 13.28
CA ALA A 193 10.24 10.41 14.64
C ALA A 193 9.44 11.61 15.15
N ARG A 194 9.83 12.86 14.89
CA ARG A 194 9.09 14.03 15.39
C ARG A 194 7.65 14.08 14.87
N TYR A 195 7.44 13.82 13.59
CA TYR A 195 6.14 14.03 12.93
C TYR A 195 5.29 12.77 12.79
N HIS A 196 5.92 11.60 12.85
CA HIS A 196 5.23 10.30 12.76
C HIS A 196 5.40 9.45 14.03
N ARG A 197 5.85 10.03 15.16
CA ARG A 197 5.70 9.43 16.50
C ARG A 197 4.22 9.21 16.78
N GLY A 198 3.82 7.96 17.01
CA GLY A 198 2.45 7.61 17.40
C GLY A 198 1.38 7.81 16.31
N ARG A 199 1.78 8.17 15.09
CA ARG A 199 0.92 8.25 13.89
C ARG A 199 1.11 7.06 12.95
N ALA A 200 1.92 6.10 13.35
CA ALA A 200 1.56 4.74 13.04
C ALA A 200 0.17 4.57 13.65
N GLU A 201 -0.83 4.18 12.85
CA GLU A 201 -1.72 3.15 13.36
C GLU A 201 -0.84 2.23 14.19
N VAL A 202 -1.02 2.18 15.51
CA VAL A 202 -0.10 1.39 16.33
C VAL A 202 -0.21 -0.01 15.77
N SER A 203 0.79 -0.39 14.99
CA SER A 203 0.66 -1.54 14.14
C SER A 203 0.52 -2.68 15.12
N GLY A 204 -0.39 -3.62 14.86
CA GLY A 204 -0.49 -4.81 15.71
C GLY A 204 0.88 -5.46 15.92
N PHE A 205 1.82 -5.28 14.98
CA PHE A 205 3.21 -5.70 15.08
C PHE A 205 4.03 -4.93 16.13
N THR A 206 3.87 -3.62 16.26
CA THR A 206 4.57 -2.81 17.29
C THR A 206 4.10 -3.18 18.70
N ILE A 207 2.79 -3.37 18.88
CA ILE A 207 2.24 -3.92 20.14
C ILE A 207 2.84 -5.29 20.38
N ALA A 208 2.83 -6.17 19.37
CA ALA A 208 3.36 -7.51 19.51
C ALA A 208 4.86 -7.52 19.84
N ASP A 209 5.66 -6.60 19.28
CA ASP A 209 7.08 -6.43 19.58
C ASP A 209 7.28 -6.03 21.06
N SER A 210 6.52 -5.05 21.56
CA SER A 210 6.54 -4.67 22.99
C SER A 210 6.14 -5.82 23.91
N VAL A 211 5.16 -6.63 23.51
CA VAL A 211 4.72 -7.82 24.25
C VAL A 211 5.81 -8.88 24.30
N VAL A 212 6.40 -9.26 23.16
CA VAL A 212 7.44 -10.31 23.14
C VAL A 212 8.73 -9.85 23.82
N GLU A 213 8.99 -8.54 23.82
CA GLU A 213 10.12 -7.91 24.52
C GLU A 213 9.82 -7.60 25.99
N GLY A 214 8.67 -8.06 26.50
CA GLY A 214 8.30 -8.00 27.93
C GLY A 214 8.03 -6.59 28.47
N ARG A 215 7.83 -5.60 27.61
CA ARG A 215 7.49 -4.22 28.00
C ARG A 215 5.99 -4.10 28.22
N LEU A 216 5.52 -4.60 29.37
CA LEU A 216 4.09 -4.68 29.68
C LEU A 216 3.40 -3.30 29.66
N GLY A 217 4.02 -2.28 30.28
CA GLY A 217 3.48 -0.93 30.33
C GLY A 217 3.24 -0.36 28.93
N ASP A 218 4.31 -0.32 28.13
CA ASP A 218 4.26 0.14 26.73
C ASP A 218 3.24 -0.63 25.90
N ALA A 219 3.19 -1.96 26.04
CA ALA A 219 2.26 -2.81 25.30
C ALA A 219 0.79 -2.51 25.64
N LEU A 220 0.47 -2.28 26.91
CA LEU A 220 -0.90 -1.97 27.34
C LEU A 220 -1.31 -0.55 26.94
N GLU A 221 -0.40 0.42 27.01
CA GLU A 221 -0.66 1.78 26.52
C GLU A 221 -0.92 1.78 25.01
N GLN A 222 -0.07 1.11 24.25
CA GLN A 222 -0.18 0.94 22.80
C GLN A 222 -1.48 0.21 22.40
N LEU A 223 -1.85 -0.84 23.12
CA LEU A 223 -3.11 -1.56 22.92
C LEU A 223 -4.32 -0.64 23.11
N ARG A 224 -4.35 0.10 24.23
CA ARG A 224 -5.47 1.01 24.54
C ARG A 224 -5.62 2.10 23.50
N TRP A 225 -4.49 2.66 23.05
CA TRP A 225 -4.48 3.62 21.96
C TRP A 225 -5.06 3.02 20.68
N ALA A 226 -4.55 1.87 20.23
CA ALA A 226 -5.00 1.19 19.01
C ALA A 226 -6.51 0.91 19.01
N LEU A 227 -7.05 0.43 20.14
CA LEU A 227 -8.49 0.19 20.29
C LEU A 227 -9.29 1.49 20.25
N SER A 228 -8.80 2.56 20.91
CA SER A 228 -9.46 3.87 20.91
C SER A 228 -9.50 4.53 19.53
N THR A 229 -8.52 4.22 18.68
CA THR A 229 -8.45 4.67 17.28
C THR A 229 -9.19 3.74 16.30
N GLY A 230 -9.88 2.72 16.79
CA GLY A 230 -10.74 1.85 15.97
C GLY A 230 -10.03 0.66 15.32
N THR A 231 -8.80 0.30 15.72
CA THR A 231 -8.15 -0.92 15.21
C THR A 231 -8.95 -2.15 15.62
N ALA A 232 -9.31 -2.98 14.63
CA ALA A 232 -10.09 -4.18 14.89
C ALA A 232 -9.32 -5.17 15.80
N PRO A 233 -9.91 -5.65 16.93
CA PRO A 233 -9.27 -6.57 17.86
C PRO A 233 -8.69 -7.85 17.22
N VAL A 234 -9.36 -8.36 16.18
CA VAL A 234 -8.93 -9.55 15.42
C VAL A 234 -7.55 -9.34 14.75
N LEU A 235 -7.25 -8.12 14.30
CA LEU A 235 -5.96 -7.78 13.69
C LEU A 235 -4.84 -7.77 14.75
N LEU A 236 -5.13 -7.29 15.95
CA LEU A 236 -4.19 -7.25 17.07
C LEU A 236 -3.84 -8.67 17.56
N VAL A 237 -4.84 -9.54 17.72
CA VAL A 237 -4.61 -10.97 18.04
C VAL A 237 -3.81 -11.65 16.94
N SER A 238 -4.12 -11.38 15.68
CA SER A 238 -3.39 -11.95 14.52
C SER A 238 -1.91 -11.54 14.51
N ALA A 239 -1.60 -10.31 14.89
CA ALA A 239 -0.23 -9.83 14.97
C ALA A 239 0.54 -10.50 16.13
N LEU A 240 -0.06 -10.61 17.31
CA LEU A 240 0.50 -11.36 18.45
C LEU A 240 0.79 -12.82 18.05
N ALA A 241 -0.17 -13.48 17.40
CA ALA A 241 -0.01 -14.85 16.91
C ALA A 241 1.16 -14.98 15.94
N ARG A 242 1.33 -14.01 15.02
CA ARG A 242 2.41 -14.02 14.04
C ARG A 242 3.77 -13.88 14.72
N SER A 243 3.93 -12.93 15.66
CA SER A 243 5.19 -12.72 16.38
C SER A 243 5.58 -13.95 17.21
N LEU A 244 4.63 -14.57 17.93
CA LEU A 244 4.89 -15.79 18.69
C LEU A 244 5.23 -16.99 17.81
N ARG A 245 4.57 -17.16 16.66
CA ARG A 245 4.94 -18.20 15.68
C ARG A 245 6.33 -17.95 15.09
N SER A 246 6.72 -16.70 14.87
CA SER A 246 8.08 -16.36 14.46
C SER A 246 9.10 -16.75 15.52
N LEU A 247 8.85 -16.45 16.81
CA LEU A 247 9.69 -16.92 17.90
C LEU A 247 9.78 -18.45 17.92
N ALA A 248 8.67 -19.16 17.81
CA ALA A 248 8.65 -20.62 17.77
C ALA A 248 9.48 -21.19 16.60
N LYS A 249 9.32 -20.62 15.41
CA LYS A 249 10.06 -21.02 14.20
C LYS A 249 11.57 -20.82 14.34
N VAL A 250 11.99 -19.66 14.83
CA VAL A 250 13.41 -19.34 15.00
C VAL A 250 14.00 -20.14 16.17
N GLY A 251 13.26 -20.28 17.27
CA GLY A 251 13.70 -21.01 18.47
C GLY A 251 13.78 -22.53 18.27
N GLY A 252 12.94 -23.07 17.38
CA GLY A 252 12.94 -24.49 16.99
C GLY A 252 13.84 -24.81 15.80
N ALA A 253 14.54 -23.84 15.22
CA ALA A 253 15.38 -24.07 14.05
C ALA A 253 16.63 -24.91 14.39
N PRO A 254 17.13 -25.72 13.44
CA PRO A 254 18.36 -26.49 13.64
C PRO A 254 19.56 -25.59 13.99
N ARG A 255 20.26 -25.91 15.10
CA ARG A 255 21.37 -25.11 15.64
C ARG A 255 22.58 -24.98 14.69
N ASN A 256 22.68 -25.84 13.69
CA ASN A 256 23.74 -25.83 12.68
C ASN A 256 23.50 -24.81 11.55
N LEU A 257 22.29 -24.27 11.40
CA LEU A 257 21.99 -23.26 10.39
C LEU A 257 22.24 -21.85 10.93
N ARG A 258 22.88 -20.99 10.14
CA ARG A 258 23.20 -19.59 10.51
C ARG A 258 22.97 -18.63 9.34
N GLY A 259 22.78 -17.35 9.66
CA GLY A 259 22.72 -16.26 8.67
C GLY A 259 21.72 -16.52 7.53
N GLY A 260 22.18 -16.37 6.28
CA GLY A 260 21.34 -16.51 5.09
C GLY A 260 20.74 -17.92 4.89
N GLN A 261 21.42 -18.98 5.34
CA GLN A 261 20.88 -20.35 5.25
C GLN A 261 19.70 -20.55 6.19
N LEU A 262 19.77 -19.98 7.39
CA LEU A 262 18.66 -19.99 8.35
C LEU A 262 17.47 -19.20 7.82
N ALA A 263 17.71 -18.01 7.25
CA ALA A 263 16.68 -17.19 6.62
C ALA A 263 15.94 -17.93 5.49
N SER A 264 16.70 -18.59 4.60
CA SER A 264 16.13 -19.40 3.53
C SER A 264 15.34 -20.60 4.05
N HIS A 265 15.85 -21.30 5.07
CA HIS A 265 15.17 -22.45 5.68
C HIS A 265 13.85 -22.07 6.34
N LEU A 266 13.80 -20.91 7.01
CA LEU A 266 12.61 -20.42 7.69
C LEU A 266 11.62 -19.69 6.77
N GLY A 267 12.02 -19.40 5.52
CA GLY A 267 11.23 -18.58 4.60
C GLY A 267 11.05 -17.14 5.10
N MET A 268 12.04 -16.61 5.83
CA MET A 268 12.00 -15.30 6.46
C MET A 268 13.12 -14.39 5.91
N PRO A 269 12.90 -13.07 5.76
CA PRO A 269 13.98 -12.13 5.46
C PRO A 269 15.10 -12.16 6.51
N PRO A 270 16.39 -12.04 6.12
CA PRO A 270 17.51 -12.11 7.06
C PRO A 270 17.42 -11.13 8.25
N TRP A 271 17.00 -9.89 8.01
CA TRP A 271 16.83 -8.89 9.06
C TRP A 271 15.75 -9.29 10.07
N GLN A 272 14.68 -9.96 9.62
CA GLN A 272 13.60 -10.41 10.49
C GLN A 272 14.07 -11.59 11.35
N VAL A 273 14.89 -12.49 10.80
CA VAL A 273 15.53 -13.55 11.58
C VAL A 273 16.40 -12.96 12.68
N THR A 274 17.28 -12.01 12.35
CA THR A 274 18.14 -11.35 13.34
C THR A 274 17.33 -10.67 14.45
N ARG A 275 16.25 -9.96 14.09
CA ARG A 275 15.35 -9.32 15.06
C ARG A 275 14.71 -10.34 15.99
N VAL A 276 14.13 -11.40 15.45
CA VAL A 276 13.46 -12.45 16.25
C VAL A 276 14.46 -13.23 17.10
N GLN A 277 15.69 -13.43 16.62
CA GLN A 277 16.78 -14.02 17.43
C GLN A 277 17.10 -13.16 18.66
N ASN A 278 17.11 -11.83 18.53
CA ASN A 278 17.31 -10.94 19.66
C ASN A 278 16.11 -10.99 20.64
N GLN A 279 14.88 -11.09 20.11
CA GLN A 279 13.66 -11.19 20.90
C GLN A 279 13.53 -12.53 21.64
N LEU A 280 14.14 -13.61 21.13
CA LEU A 280 14.19 -14.92 21.81
C LEU A 280 14.90 -14.88 23.17
N ASN A 281 15.68 -13.84 23.45
CA ASN A 281 16.33 -13.70 24.74
C ASN A 281 15.27 -13.62 25.86
N GLY A 282 15.33 -14.60 26.75
CA GLY A 282 14.36 -14.76 27.82
C GLY A 282 13.13 -15.57 27.44
N TRP A 283 13.06 -16.22 26.28
CA TRP A 283 11.98 -17.15 25.94
C TRP A 283 12.44 -18.61 26.04
N GLY A 284 11.67 -19.44 26.74
CA GLY A 284 11.80 -20.90 26.74
C GLY A 284 10.71 -21.59 25.90
N PRO A 285 10.88 -22.88 25.51
CA PRO A 285 9.87 -23.63 24.75
C PRO A 285 8.49 -23.63 25.42
N ASP A 286 8.45 -23.86 26.74
CA ASP A 286 7.20 -23.89 27.51
C ASP A 286 6.55 -22.50 27.61
N GLY A 287 7.37 -21.46 27.70
CA GLY A 287 6.90 -20.07 27.65
C GLY A 287 6.23 -19.73 26.32
N ILE A 288 6.85 -20.13 25.21
CA ILE A 288 6.29 -19.93 23.86
C ILE A 288 4.98 -20.74 23.71
N ALA A 289 4.94 -21.98 24.20
CA ALA A 289 3.74 -22.82 24.14
C ALA A 289 2.58 -22.20 24.93
N ARG A 290 2.81 -21.74 26.16
CA ARG A 290 1.79 -21.04 26.98
C ARG A 290 1.31 -19.75 26.30
N ALA A 291 2.22 -18.97 25.74
CA ALA A 291 1.87 -17.75 25.03
C ALA A 291 1.00 -18.02 23.78
N LEU A 292 1.33 -19.07 23.01
CA LEU A 292 0.53 -19.48 21.85
C LEU A 292 -0.87 -19.95 22.24
N GLN A 293 -1.01 -20.68 23.35
CA GLN A 293 -2.32 -21.07 23.89
C GLN A 293 -3.14 -19.86 24.33
N ALA A 294 -2.52 -18.89 25.01
CA ALA A 294 -3.18 -17.65 25.42
C ALA A 294 -3.72 -16.87 24.20
N VAL A 295 -2.92 -16.74 23.15
CA VAL A 295 -3.34 -16.08 21.90
C VAL A 295 -4.43 -16.85 21.18
N ALA A 296 -4.41 -18.18 21.18
CA ALA A 296 -5.48 -18.98 20.58
C ALA A 296 -6.82 -18.77 21.30
N SER A 297 -6.82 -18.72 22.64
CA SER A 297 -8.02 -18.41 23.42
C SER A 297 -8.49 -16.97 23.18
N ALA A 298 -7.56 -16.02 23.01
CA ALA A 298 -7.89 -14.64 22.65
C ALA A 298 -8.58 -14.55 21.28
N ASP A 299 -8.10 -15.30 20.27
CA ASP A 299 -8.66 -15.33 18.92
C ASP A 299 -10.13 -15.78 18.91
N GLU A 300 -10.46 -16.78 19.71
CA GLU A 300 -11.84 -17.21 19.92
C GLU A 300 -12.68 -16.11 20.60
N GLN A 301 -12.15 -15.51 21.66
CA GLN A 301 -12.86 -14.48 22.43
C GLN A 301 -13.17 -13.23 21.59
N VAL A 302 -12.22 -12.76 20.77
CA VAL A 302 -12.42 -11.56 19.93
C VAL A 302 -13.35 -11.83 18.73
N LYS A 303 -13.62 -13.08 18.37
CA LYS A 303 -14.53 -13.48 17.27
C LYS A 303 -15.96 -13.77 17.73
N GLY A 304 -16.30 -13.41 18.97
CA GLY A 304 -17.64 -13.57 19.53
C GLY A 304 -17.76 -14.63 20.63
N GLY A 305 -16.65 -15.29 21.00
CA GLY A 305 -16.60 -16.20 22.15
C GLY A 305 -16.42 -15.49 23.51
N GLY A 306 -16.20 -14.17 23.52
CA GLY A 306 -15.96 -13.37 24.72
C GLY A 306 -16.91 -12.18 24.85
N ALA A 307 -17.07 -11.68 26.08
CA ALA A 307 -17.94 -10.54 26.38
C ALA A 307 -17.32 -9.18 26.02
N ASP A 308 -15.99 -9.05 26.12
CA ASP A 308 -15.26 -7.83 25.79
C ASP A 308 -13.92 -8.16 25.09
N PRO A 309 -13.79 -7.88 23.78
CA PRO A 309 -12.55 -8.06 23.02
C PRO A 309 -11.35 -7.27 23.54
N ALA A 310 -11.57 -6.09 24.12
CA ALA A 310 -10.50 -5.25 24.67
C ALA A 310 -9.90 -5.91 25.91
N TYR A 311 -10.74 -6.35 26.85
CA TYR A 311 -10.31 -7.07 28.03
C TYR A 311 -9.62 -8.40 27.70
N ALA A 312 -10.13 -9.15 26.71
CA ALA A 312 -9.51 -10.38 26.23
C ALA A 312 -8.07 -10.17 25.74
N LEU A 313 -7.83 -9.06 25.03
CA LEU A 313 -6.50 -8.65 24.57
C LEU A 313 -5.60 -8.22 25.73
N GLU A 314 -6.07 -7.40 26.67
CA GLU A 314 -5.29 -6.96 27.83
C GLU A 314 -4.80 -8.16 28.67
N ARG A 315 -5.71 -9.10 28.98
CA ARG A 315 -5.39 -10.32 29.73
C ARG A 315 -4.39 -11.20 28.99
N THR A 316 -4.55 -11.33 27.68
CA THR A 316 -3.65 -12.10 26.83
C THR A 316 -2.25 -11.50 26.82
N ILE A 317 -2.12 -10.17 26.71
CA ILE A 317 -0.84 -9.47 26.80
C ILE A 317 -0.14 -9.77 28.13
N GLN A 318 -0.84 -9.65 29.26
CA GLN A 318 -0.28 -9.97 30.58
C GLN A 318 0.23 -11.41 30.66
N THR A 319 -0.55 -12.36 30.11
CA THR A 319 -0.21 -13.79 30.10
C THR A 319 1.03 -14.07 29.24
N ILE A 320 1.14 -13.44 28.07
CA ILE A 320 2.30 -13.59 27.18
C ILE A 320 3.56 -13.04 27.87
N VAL A 321 3.49 -11.83 28.44
CA VAL A 321 4.65 -11.22 29.12
C VAL A 321 5.09 -12.06 30.31
N ALA A 322 4.15 -12.57 31.12
CA ALA A 322 4.46 -13.47 32.24
C ALA A 322 5.05 -14.81 31.78
N SER A 323 4.70 -15.27 30.57
CA SER A 323 5.22 -16.53 30.02
C SER A 323 6.69 -16.46 29.62
N ARG A 324 7.24 -15.26 29.41
CA ARG A 324 8.66 -15.05 29.12
C ARG A 324 9.55 -15.54 30.26
N THR A 325 9.20 -15.27 31.52
CA THR A 325 10.05 -15.66 32.67
C THR A 325 10.05 -17.15 33.00
N GLY A 326 9.24 -17.97 32.33
CA GLY A 326 9.21 -19.41 32.57
C GLY A 326 10.29 -20.15 31.79
N ARG A 327 11.45 -20.31 32.41
CA ARG A 327 12.37 -21.42 32.11
C ARG A 327 11.77 -22.73 32.56
#